data_AF-A0A956RD69-F1
#
_entry.id   AF-A0A956RD69-F1
#
_cell.length_a   1.000
_cell.length_b   1.000
_cell.length_c   1.000
_cell.angle_alpha   90.00
_cell.angle_beta   90.00
_cell.angle_gamma   90.00
#
_symmetry.space_group_name_H-M   'P 1'
#
loop_
_entity.id
_entity.type
_entity.pdbx_description
1 polymer ?
#
loop_
_entity_poly.entity_id
_entity_poly.type
_entity_poly.pdbx_seq_one_letter_code
_entity_poly.pdbx_strand_id
1 'polypeptide(L)'
;VRNDEGLTKTYNSFHDPDELDPDIVRLRELHAAMDRAVLDAYGWTDIAVPPYCPRTPAEREAVQAFEDEVIDRLYVLNAERAREEERLGLRKKKKGTRGRKKSAGKKKKSGEKTNQTKLALPTDKSI
;
A
#
# COMPACT_ATOMS: atom_id res chain seq x y z
N VAL A 1 -28.85 14.05 5.95
CA VAL A 1 -27.84 13.32 6.76
C VAL A 1 -28.50 13.02 8.09
N ARG A 2 -28.71 11.75 8.44
CA ARG A 2 -29.53 11.37 9.63
C ARG A 2 -28.91 11.82 10.95
N ASN A 3 -27.57 11.93 11.03
CA ASN A 3 -26.87 12.08 12.30
C ASN A 3 -26.21 13.46 12.52
N ASP A 4 -26.33 14.40 11.56
CA ASP A 4 -25.67 15.74 11.60
C ASP A 4 -24.16 15.70 11.95
N GLU A 5 -23.50 14.58 11.64
CA GLU A 5 -22.10 14.36 11.93
C GLU A 5 -21.22 14.76 10.76
N GLY A 6 -20.09 15.39 11.05
CA GLY A 6 -19.04 15.64 10.06
C GLY A 6 -18.28 14.35 9.70
N LEU A 7 -17.71 14.32 8.49
CA LEU A 7 -16.97 13.16 7.94
C LEU A 7 -15.90 12.61 8.89
N THR A 8 -15.19 13.48 9.63
CA THR A 8 -14.17 13.05 10.59
C THR A 8 -14.77 12.22 11.73
N LYS A 9 -15.96 12.59 12.23
CA LYS A 9 -16.63 11.85 13.30
C LYS A 9 -17.05 10.48 12.81
N THR A 10 -17.71 10.43 11.64
CA THR A 10 -18.10 9.16 11.01
C THR A 10 -16.89 8.28 10.70
N TYR A 11 -15.78 8.86 10.23
CA TYR A 11 -14.54 8.12 10.00
C TYR A 11 -14.00 7.48 11.28
N ASN A 12 -13.98 8.22 12.39
CA ASN A 12 -13.53 7.71 13.67
C ASN A 12 -14.44 6.58 14.18
N SER A 13 -15.76 6.80 14.19
CA SER A 13 -16.76 5.77 14.53
C SER A 13 -16.63 4.54 13.64
N PHE A 14 -16.36 4.72 12.34
CA PHE A 14 -16.17 3.62 11.42
C PHE A 14 -14.93 2.77 11.73
N HIS A 15 -13.87 3.33 12.33
CA HIS A 15 -12.68 2.59 12.74
C HIS A 15 -12.68 2.16 14.22
N ASP A 16 -13.68 2.58 15.00
CA ASP A 16 -13.80 2.23 16.42
C ASP A 16 -14.44 0.83 16.61
N PRO A 17 -13.70 -0.18 17.09
CA PRO A 17 -14.25 -1.52 17.30
C PRO A 17 -15.45 -1.60 18.26
N ASP A 18 -15.61 -0.62 19.16
CA ASP A 18 -16.66 -0.59 20.17
C ASP A 18 -17.91 0.19 19.71
N GLU A 19 -17.84 0.83 18.54
CA GLU A 19 -18.99 1.45 17.89
C GLU A 19 -19.93 0.38 17.31
N LEU A 20 -21.17 0.40 17.80
CA LEU A 20 -22.22 -0.57 17.45
C LEU A 20 -23.44 0.09 16.80
N ASP A 21 -23.36 1.38 16.45
CA ASP A 21 -24.41 2.04 15.68
C ASP A 21 -24.76 1.21 14.42
N PRO A 22 -26.05 0.87 14.20
CA PRO A 22 -26.46 0.02 13.09
C PRO A 22 -26.05 0.54 11.71
N ASP A 23 -26.00 1.86 11.50
CA ASP A 23 -25.59 2.44 10.23
C ASP A 23 -24.08 2.25 10.02
N ILE A 24 -23.26 2.35 11.09
CA ILE A 24 -21.81 2.11 11.04
C ILE A 24 -21.51 0.62 10.81
N VAL A 25 -22.20 -0.27 11.51
CA VAL A 25 -22.07 -1.72 11.30
C VAL A 25 -22.43 -2.08 9.86
N ARG A 26 -23.54 -1.52 9.36
CA ARG A 26 -23.96 -1.71 7.97
C ARG A 26 -22.91 -1.19 6.98
N LEU A 27 -22.29 -0.05 7.27
CA LEU A 27 -21.22 0.49 6.44
C LEU A 27 -20.02 -0.47 6.37
N ARG A 28 -19.65 -1.11 7.50
CA ARG A 28 -18.56 -2.11 7.53
C ARG A 28 -18.90 -3.36 6.73
N GLU A 29 -20.14 -3.86 6.84
CA GLU A 29 -20.61 -4.99 6.02
C GLU A 29 -20.53 -4.70 4.53
N LEU A 30 -20.93 -3.49 4.12
CA LEU A 30 -20.87 -3.06 2.73
C LEU A 30 -19.42 -2.95 2.21
N HIS A 31 -18.49 -2.49 3.05
CA HIS A 31 -17.06 -2.49 2.70
C HIS A 31 -16.53 -3.91 2.52
N ALA A 32 -16.82 -4.83 3.45
CA ALA A 32 -16.41 -6.22 3.30
C ALA A 32 -17.02 -6.90 2.07
N ALA A 33 -18.26 -6.57 1.70
CA ALA A 33 -18.89 -7.06 0.47
C ALA A 33 -18.21 -6.49 -0.79
N MET A 34 -17.81 -5.22 -0.77
CA MET A 34 -17.05 -4.60 -1.85
C MET A 34 -15.70 -5.27 -2.03
N ASP A 35 -14.96 -5.52 -0.93
CA ASP A 35 -13.65 -6.18 -1.00
C ASP A 35 -13.77 -7.59 -1.59
N ARG A 36 -14.79 -8.37 -1.19
CA ARG A 36 -15.08 -9.67 -1.81
C ARG A 36 -15.33 -9.56 -3.31
N ALA A 37 -16.17 -8.60 -3.73
CA ALA A 37 -16.45 -8.41 -5.15
C ALA A 37 -15.21 -7.98 -5.96
N VAL A 38 -14.30 -7.21 -5.36
CA VAL A 38 -13.02 -6.86 -5.97
C VAL A 38 -12.15 -8.10 -6.12
N LEU A 39 -11.99 -8.91 -5.08
CA LEU A 39 -11.22 -10.16 -5.14
C LEU A 39 -11.79 -11.11 -6.19
N ASP A 40 -13.11 -11.28 -6.25
CA ASP A 40 -13.78 -12.08 -7.28
C ASP A 40 -13.46 -11.58 -8.69
N ALA A 41 -13.43 -10.27 -8.91
CA ALA A 41 -13.09 -9.67 -10.21
C ALA A 41 -11.63 -9.92 -10.63
N TYR A 42 -10.71 -10.03 -9.68
CA TYR A 42 -9.33 -10.46 -9.91
C TYR A 42 -9.18 -12.00 -9.99
N GLY A 43 -10.25 -12.76 -9.69
CA GLY A 43 -10.22 -14.22 -9.61
C GLY A 43 -9.56 -14.76 -8.34
N TRP A 44 -9.46 -13.96 -7.28
CA TRP A 44 -8.81 -14.29 -6.01
C TRP A 44 -9.82 -14.75 -4.94
N THR A 45 -10.67 -15.68 -5.31
CA THR A 45 -11.77 -16.21 -4.46
C THR A 45 -11.28 -17.00 -3.24
N ASP A 46 -9.99 -17.33 -3.20
CA ASP A 46 -9.34 -18.09 -2.14
C ASP A 46 -8.87 -17.21 -0.96
N ILE A 47 -8.84 -15.89 -1.14
CA ILE A 47 -8.48 -14.94 -0.10
C ILE A 47 -9.72 -14.62 0.75
N ALA A 48 -9.69 -14.94 2.04
CA ALA A 48 -10.78 -14.63 2.97
C ALA A 48 -10.71 -13.17 3.42
N VAL A 49 -11.81 -12.42 3.26
CA VAL A 49 -11.91 -11.04 3.73
C VAL A 49 -12.11 -11.01 5.26
N PRO A 50 -11.17 -10.42 6.02
CA PRO A 50 -11.22 -10.31 7.47
C PRO A 50 -12.22 -9.22 7.94
N PRO A 51 -12.55 -9.16 9.24
CA PRO A 51 -13.38 -8.08 9.76
C PRO A 51 -12.67 -6.72 9.68
N TYR A 52 -13.39 -5.68 9.24
CA TYR A 52 -12.83 -4.33 9.05
C TYR A 52 -12.34 -3.66 10.34
N CYS A 53 -12.94 -4.00 11.49
CA CYS A 53 -12.49 -3.53 12.82
C CYS A 53 -12.11 -4.72 13.70
N PRO A 54 -10.85 -5.18 13.60
CA PRO A 54 -10.38 -6.32 14.38
C PRO A 54 -10.28 -5.95 15.88
N ARG A 55 -10.93 -6.74 16.73
CA ARG A 55 -10.96 -6.56 18.19
C ARG A 55 -9.88 -7.38 18.87
N THR A 56 -9.68 -8.59 18.39
CA THR A 56 -8.74 -9.55 18.97
C THR A 56 -7.38 -9.52 18.27
N PRO A 57 -6.29 -9.98 18.94
CA PRO A 57 -5.00 -10.17 18.28
C PRO A 57 -5.08 -11.08 17.05
N ALA A 58 -5.87 -12.16 17.12
CA ALA A 58 -6.05 -13.10 16.02
C ALA A 58 -6.74 -12.44 14.80
N GLU A 59 -7.74 -11.59 15.03
CA GLU A 59 -8.37 -10.83 13.94
C GLU A 59 -7.39 -9.81 13.32
N ARG A 60 -6.53 -9.17 14.12
CA ARG A 60 -5.50 -8.26 13.60
C ARG A 60 -4.47 -9.00 12.75
N GLU A 61 -4.07 -10.19 13.17
CA GLU A 61 -3.20 -11.07 12.40
C GLU A 61 -3.87 -11.52 11.09
N ALA A 62 -5.16 -11.84 11.11
CA ALA A 62 -5.91 -12.17 9.90
C ALA A 62 -5.99 -10.97 8.92
N VAL A 63 -6.12 -9.74 9.43
CA VAL A 63 -6.03 -8.51 8.61
C VAL A 63 -4.65 -8.38 7.98
N GLN A 64 -3.58 -8.55 8.75
CA GLN A 64 -2.22 -8.48 8.22
C GLN A 64 -1.98 -9.55 7.14
N ALA A 65 -2.38 -10.80 7.38
CA ALA A 65 -2.22 -11.89 6.42
C ALA A 65 -3.01 -11.64 5.12
N PHE A 66 -4.21 -11.07 5.24
CA PHE A 66 -5.00 -10.63 4.10
C PHE A 66 -4.29 -9.54 3.29
N GLU A 67 -3.78 -8.50 3.96
CA GLU A 67 -3.06 -7.40 3.31
C GLU A 67 -1.79 -7.88 2.61
N ASP A 68 -1.01 -8.74 3.26
CA ASP A 68 0.24 -9.29 2.72
C ASP A 68 -0.03 -10.10 1.43
N GLU A 69 -1.01 -11.01 1.45
CA GLU A 69 -1.37 -11.83 0.29
C GLU A 69 -1.84 -10.97 -0.90
N VAL A 70 -2.68 -9.94 -0.63
CA VAL A 70 -3.15 -9.01 -1.66
C VAL A 70 -1.98 -8.23 -2.26
N ILE A 71 -1.08 -7.73 -1.42
CA ILE A 71 0.09 -6.96 -1.85
C ILE A 71 1.02 -7.82 -2.70
N ASP A 72 1.27 -9.07 -2.31
CA ASP A 72 2.14 -10.00 -3.02
C ASP A 72 1.62 -10.30 -4.42
N ARG A 73 0.31 -10.61 -4.56
CA ARG A 73 -0.30 -10.83 -5.88
C ARG A 73 -0.29 -9.58 -6.75
N LEU A 74 -0.57 -8.41 -6.16
CA LEU A 74 -0.48 -7.14 -6.88
C LEU A 74 0.94 -6.84 -7.33
N TYR A 75 1.96 -7.21 -6.54
CA TYR A 75 3.35 -7.04 -6.92
C TYR A 75 3.70 -7.85 -8.18
N VAL A 76 3.25 -9.11 -8.26
CA VAL A 76 3.42 -9.98 -9.43
C VAL A 76 2.72 -9.40 -10.66
N LEU A 77 1.42 -9.08 -10.55
CA LEU A 77 0.64 -8.50 -11.66
C LEU A 77 1.21 -7.16 -12.14
N ASN A 78 1.68 -6.33 -11.21
CA ASN A 78 2.28 -5.05 -11.56
C ASN A 78 3.62 -5.24 -12.29
N ALA A 79 4.41 -6.25 -11.93
CA ALA A 79 5.64 -6.59 -12.66
C ALA A 79 5.35 -7.07 -14.09
N GLU A 80 4.29 -7.87 -14.29
CA GLU A 80 3.82 -8.29 -15.61
C GLU A 80 3.38 -7.09 -16.45
N ARG A 81 2.49 -6.26 -15.90
CA ARG A 81 2.03 -5.04 -16.55
C ARG A 81 3.18 -4.10 -16.90
N ALA A 82 4.17 -3.95 -16.03
CA ALA A 82 5.35 -3.14 -16.31
C ALA A 82 6.15 -3.66 -17.52
N ARG A 83 6.28 -4.98 -17.69
CA ARG A 83 6.90 -5.60 -18.88
C ARG A 83 6.07 -5.33 -20.13
N GLU A 84 4.76 -5.43 -20.04
CA GLU A 84 3.85 -5.14 -21.16
C GLU A 84 3.88 -3.67 -21.57
N GLU A 85 3.85 -2.75 -20.61
CA GLU A 85 3.95 -1.32 -20.86
C GLU A 85 5.30 -0.93 -21.47
N GLU A 86 6.38 -1.62 -21.10
CA GLU A 86 7.68 -1.47 -21.77
C GLU A 86 7.64 -1.98 -23.21
N ARG A 87 7.06 -3.16 -23.43
CA ARG A 87 6.87 -3.73 -24.78
C ARG A 87 6.05 -2.80 -25.68
N LEU A 88 5.03 -2.14 -25.12
CA LEU A 88 4.17 -1.18 -25.83
C LEU A 88 4.75 0.24 -25.89
N GLY A 89 5.92 0.49 -25.28
CA GLY A 89 6.54 1.82 -25.25
C GLY A 89 5.76 2.87 -24.45
N LEU A 90 4.81 2.44 -23.61
CA LEU A 90 3.92 3.31 -22.82
C LEU A 90 4.60 3.86 -21.56
N ARG A 91 5.72 3.28 -21.13
CA ARG A 91 6.51 3.79 -20.00
C ARG A 91 7.14 5.14 -20.35
N LYS A 92 6.54 6.21 -19.82
CA LYS A 92 7.17 7.54 -19.80
C LYS A 92 8.46 7.45 -18.98
N LYS A 93 9.61 7.57 -19.65
CA LYS A 93 10.90 7.78 -18.96
C LYS A 93 10.73 8.99 -18.04
N LYS A 94 10.97 8.82 -16.73
CA LYS A 94 11.16 9.95 -15.82
C LYS A 94 12.23 10.83 -16.45
N LYS A 95 11.85 12.03 -16.92
CA LYS A 95 12.83 13.07 -17.25
C LYS A 95 13.54 13.34 -15.93
N GLY A 96 14.76 12.81 -15.80
CA GLY A 96 15.61 13.15 -14.68
C GLY A 96 15.67 14.65 -14.60
N THR A 97 15.29 15.20 -13.44
CA THR A 97 15.44 16.61 -13.15
C THR A 97 16.90 16.94 -13.39
N ARG A 98 17.21 17.57 -14.53
CA ARG A 98 18.54 18.08 -14.85
C ARG A 98 18.93 18.95 -13.66
N GLY A 99 19.88 18.45 -12.86
CA GLY A 99 20.34 19.10 -11.65
C GLY A 99 20.61 20.57 -11.97
N ARG A 100 19.90 21.47 -11.29
CA ARG A 100 20.17 22.89 -11.36
C ARG A 100 21.58 23.10 -10.80
N LYS A 101 22.58 23.20 -11.68
CA LYS A 101 23.93 23.69 -11.36
C LYS A 101 23.75 25.00 -10.60
N LYS A 102 23.97 24.99 -9.28
CA LYS A 102 24.17 26.21 -8.51
C LYS A 102 25.67 26.49 -8.48
N SER A 103 26.00 27.65 -9.05
CA SER A 103 27.32 28.26 -9.11
C SER A 103 27.91 28.52 -7.72
N ALA A 104 29.24 28.56 -7.70
CA ALA A 104 30.13 28.62 -6.55
C ALA A 104 29.84 29.73 -5.53
N GLY A 105 29.97 29.37 -4.24
CA GLY A 105 30.10 30.26 -3.10
C GLY A 105 30.83 29.53 -1.96
N LYS A 106 31.89 30.16 -1.42
CA LYS A 106 33.02 29.55 -0.69
C LYS A 106 32.87 29.64 0.85
N LYS A 107 33.55 28.70 1.56
CA LYS A 107 33.85 28.53 3.03
C LYS A 107 32.88 27.61 3.78
N LYS A 108 33.29 26.71 4.70
CA LYS A 108 34.57 26.43 5.41
C LYS A 108 34.55 24.97 5.96
N LYS A 109 35.73 24.44 6.33
CA LYS A 109 36.05 23.13 6.97
C LYS A 109 35.13 22.77 8.16
N SER A 110 34.89 21.53 8.62
CA SER A 110 35.79 20.38 8.90
C SER A 110 34.94 19.14 9.28
N GLY A 111 35.44 17.92 9.11
CA GLY A 111 34.88 16.73 9.77
C GLY A 111 35.14 15.43 9.04
N GLU A 112 35.89 14.54 9.68
CA GLU A 112 36.50 13.30 9.20
C GLU A 112 35.50 12.15 9.01
N LYS A 113 35.86 11.20 8.14
CA LYS A 113 35.04 10.08 7.65
C LYS A 113 35.04 8.89 8.62
N THR A 114 33.93 8.15 8.65
CA THR A 114 33.99 6.68 8.71
C THR A 114 32.81 6.05 7.96
N ASN A 115 33.16 5.05 7.14
CA ASN A 115 32.33 4.33 6.17
C ASN A 115 31.57 3.13 6.78
N GLN A 116 30.69 2.56 5.94
CA GLN A 116 30.20 1.15 5.85
C GLN A 116 28.72 1.00 6.24
N THR A 117 27.83 0.31 5.51
CA THR A 117 27.99 -0.73 4.47
C THR A 117 26.76 -0.75 3.55
N LYS A 118 26.97 -0.98 2.24
CA LYS A 118 25.93 -1.32 1.25
C LYS A 118 25.60 -2.81 1.36
N LEU A 119 24.32 -3.18 1.39
CA LEU A 119 23.86 -4.53 1.08
C LEU A 119 23.30 -4.51 -0.35
N ALA A 120 24.04 -5.09 -1.30
CA ALA A 120 23.57 -5.37 -2.65
C ALA A 120 23.40 -6.89 -2.75
N LEU A 121 22.20 -7.36 -3.07
CA LEU A 121 21.98 -8.75 -3.45
C LEU A 121 22.51 -8.98 -4.88
N PRO A 122 23.28 -10.04 -5.12
CA PRO A 122 23.76 -10.39 -6.45
C PRO A 122 22.63 -11.03 -7.28
N THR A 123 22.38 -10.50 -8.47
CA THR A 123 21.66 -11.22 -9.52
C THR A 123 22.63 -12.20 -10.16
N ASP A 124 22.52 -13.48 -9.82
CA ASP A 124 23.23 -14.55 -10.50
C ASP A 124 22.58 -14.77 -11.88
N LYS A 125 23.40 -14.59 -12.91
CA LYS A 125 23.19 -15.03 -14.28
C LYS A 125 24.00 -16.32 -14.41
N SER A 126 23.33 -17.46 -14.48
CA SER A 126 23.96 -18.70 -14.88
C SER A 126 23.14 -19.33 -16.01
N ILE A 127 23.78 -19.30 -17.19
CA ILE A 127 23.80 -20.28 -18.29
C ILE A 127 22.45 -20.76 -18.84
#